data_AF-A0A813G9H7-F1
#
_entry.id   AF-A0A813G9H7-F1
#
_cell.length_a   1.000
_cell.length_b   1.000
_cell.length_c   1.000
_cell.angle_alpha   90.00
_cell.angle_beta   90.00
_cell.angle_gamma   90.00
#
_symmetry.space_group_name_H-M   'P 1'
#
loop_
_entity.id
_entity.type
_entity.pdbx_description
1 polymer ?
#
loop_
_entity_poly.entity_id
_entity_poly.type
_entity_poly.pdbx_seq_one_letter_code
_entity_poly.pdbx_strand_id
1 'polypeptide(L)'
;RTLTSTEKKAHNAIRHMADYVLVWAGGGGDDLAKSPHLARIGNSVFPDHCGDDDPNCNKFGFYGDHTPTPMMAKSLLYKLCQHKVTPGVKVNEHYFKEVHTTKHGLMRVFQVMNVSQESKDWVANPANRECDAPGSWYCVGKYPPALEKLIAKRKNFAQLEDFNKVSSKSAYSRMVEKQQGRISSDEM
;
A
#
# COMPACT_ATOMS: atom_id res chain seq x y z
N ARG A 1 -0.20 1.42 0.09
CA ARG A 1 -0.67 1.74 -1.30
C ARG A 1 -1.02 0.49 -2.12
N THR A 2 -0.21 -0.57 -2.17
CA THR A 2 -0.46 -1.73 -3.07
C THR A 2 -1.79 -2.42 -2.78
N LEU A 3 -2.02 -2.87 -1.55
CA LEU A 3 -3.25 -3.57 -1.15
C LEU A 3 -4.51 -2.70 -1.28
N THR A 4 -4.37 -1.39 -1.11
CA THR A 4 -5.48 -0.42 -1.17
C THR A 4 -5.71 0.14 -2.57
N SER A 5 -4.89 -0.23 -3.56
CA SER A 5 -5.07 0.16 -4.97
C SER A 5 -5.93 -0.85 -5.72
N THR A 6 -6.34 -0.50 -6.95
CA THR A 6 -7.02 -1.45 -7.85
C THR A 6 -6.11 -2.64 -8.19
N GLU A 7 -6.69 -3.81 -8.46
CA GLU A 7 -5.93 -5.05 -8.74
C GLU A 7 -4.82 -4.86 -9.78
N LYS A 8 -5.11 -4.21 -10.91
CA LYS A 8 -4.12 -3.97 -11.97
C LYS A 8 -2.97 -3.09 -11.47
N LYS A 9 -3.27 -2.00 -10.76
CA LYS A 9 -2.23 -1.11 -10.20
C LYS A 9 -1.41 -1.84 -9.13
N ALA A 10 -2.06 -2.67 -8.32
CA ALA A 10 -1.41 -3.44 -7.28
C ALA A 10 -0.50 -4.53 -7.87
N HIS A 11 -1.01 -5.31 -8.84
CA HIS A 11 -0.26 -6.35 -9.55
C HIS A 11 0.98 -5.80 -10.24
N ASN A 12 0.85 -4.67 -10.95
CA ASN A 12 1.96 -3.98 -11.60
C ASN A 12 3.12 -3.65 -10.64
N ALA A 13 2.87 -3.50 -9.34
CA ALA A 13 3.92 -3.31 -8.33
C ALA A 13 4.33 -4.64 -7.68
N ILE A 14 3.35 -5.43 -7.22
CA ILE A 14 3.57 -6.65 -6.43
C ILE A 14 4.37 -7.69 -7.20
N ARG A 15 4.17 -7.82 -8.52
CA ARG A 15 4.91 -8.78 -9.36
C ARG A 15 6.43 -8.59 -9.38
N HIS A 16 6.93 -7.47 -8.87
CA HIS A 16 8.35 -7.16 -8.75
C HIS A 16 8.88 -7.32 -7.32
N MET A 17 8.02 -7.66 -6.35
CA MET A 17 8.35 -7.65 -4.91
C MET A 17 7.97 -8.94 -4.18
N ALA A 18 6.96 -9.68 -4.63
CA ALA A 18 6.46 -10.84 -3.91
C ALA A 18 5.89 -11.94 -4.82
N ASP A 19 6.01 -13.18 -4.37
CA ASP A 19 5.43 -14.37 -5.00
C ASP A 19 4.03 -14.70 -4.48
N TYR A 20 3.75 -14.29 -3.25
CA TYR A 20 2.48 -14.57 -2.58
C TYR A 20 1.99 -13.34 -1.81
N VAL A 21 0.67 -13.25 -1.67
CA VAL A 21 -0.01 -12.27 -0.81
C VAL A 21 -0.86 -13.06 0.17
N LEU A 22 -0.66 -12.80 1.46
CA LEU A 22 -1.47 -13.31 2.54
C LEU A 22 -2.42 -12.21 3.01
N VAL A 23 -3.69 -12.57 3.25
CA VAL A 23 -4.68 -11.68 3.87
C VAL A 23 -5.38 -12.38 5.03
N TRP A 24 -5.63 -11.62 6.08
CA TRP A 24 -6.56 -11.98 7.15
C TRP A 24 -7.98 -11.57 6.76
N ALA A 25 -8.90 -12.51 6.82
CA ALA A 25 -10.31 -12.37 6.46
C ALA A 25 -11.21 -12.96 7.55
N GLY A 26 -12.51 -13.08 7.27
CA GLY A 26 -13.47 -13.76 8.14
C GLY A 26 -14.29 -12.88 9.08
N GLY A 27 -14.19 -11.55 8.95
CA GLY A 27 -15.02 -10.61 9.70
C GLY A 27 -14.57 -10.39 11.15
N GLY A 28 -14.89 -9.21 11.71
CA GLY A 28 -14.62 -8.89 13.11
C GLY A 28 -13.15 -8.66 13.44
N GLY A 29 -12.51 -7.67 12.79
CA GLY A 29 -11.12 -7.27 13.06
C GLY A 29 -10.10 -7.78 12.04
N ASP A 30 -10.56 -8.27 10.89
CA ASP A 30 -9.73 -8.68 9.77
C ASP A 30 -8.97 -7.51 9.10
N ASP A 31 -8.27 -7.78 8.00
CA ASP A 31 -7.52 -6.73 7.31
C ASP A 31 -8.43 -5.65 6.69
N LEU A 32 -9.71 -5.96 6.41
CA LEU A 32 -10.67 -4.96 5.91
C LEU A 32 -11.02 -3.94 6.98
N ALA A 33 -11.19 -4.36 8.24
CA ALA A 33 -11.43 -3.44 9.35
C ALA A 33 -10.27 -2.45 9.56
N LYS A 34 -9.03 -2.89 9.30
CA LYS A 34 -7.82 -2.05 9.43
C LYS A 34 -7.50 -1.26 8.16
N SER A 35 -8.13 -1.59 7.04
CA SER A 35 -7.75 -1.09 5.72
C SER A 35 -7.86 0.43 5.51
N PRO A 36 -8.79 1.19 6.16
CA PRO A 36 -8.76 2.65 6.07
C PRO A 36 -7.48 3.26 6.63
N HIS A 37 -6.85 2.61 7.62
CA HIS A 37 -5.54 3.03 8.11
C HIS A 37 -4.42 2.72 7.10
N LEU A 38 -4.45 1.54 6.46
CA LEU A 38 -3.50 1.18 5.39
C LEU A 38 -3.56 2.16 4.22
N ALA A 39 -4.76 2.65 3.87
CA ALA A 39 -4.95 3.63 2.81
C ALA A 39 -4.33 4.98 3.18
N ARG A 40 -4.56 5.46 4.41
CA ARG A 40 -3.96 6.69 4.94
C ARG A 40 -2.42 6.66 4.95
N ILE A 41 -1.82 5.57 5.42
CA ILE A 41 -0.35 5.36 5.33
C ILE A 41 0.11 5.36 3.87
N GLY A 42 -0.65 4.70 3.00
CA GLY A 42 -0.35 4.71 1.57
C GLY A 42 -0.35 6.10 0.96
N ASN A 43 -1.31 6.94 1.34
CA ASN A 43 -1.51 8.27 0.78
C ASN A 43 -0.56 9.32 1.35
N SER A 44 -0.14 9.18 2.61
CA SER A 44 0.83 10.09 3.23
C SER A 44 2.16 10.08 2.47
N VAL A 45 2.55 8.92 1.91
CA VAL A 45 3.77 8.76 1.10
C VAL A 45 3.48 8.93 -0.39
N PHE A 46 2.33 8.50 -0.89
CA PHE A 46 1.96 8.59 -2.30
C PHE A 46 0.64 9.37 -2.46
N PRO A 47 0.69 10.71 -2.57
CA PRO A 47 -0.52 11.54 -2.59
C PRO A 47 -1.46 11.25 -3.76
N ASP A 48 -0.95 10.63 -4.83
CA ASP A 48 -1.75 10.17 -5.98
C ASP A 48 -2.66 8.97 -5.66
N HIS A 49 -2.62 8.46 -4.42
CA HIS A 49 -3.40 7.30 -4.02
C HIS A 49 -4.87 7.63 -3.78
N CYS A 50 -5.16 8.64 -2.94
CA CYS A 50 -6.51 9.14 -2.65
C CYS A 50 -6.76 10.52 -3.29
N GLY A 51 -5.70 11.21 -3.72
CA GLY A 51 -5.79 12.53 -4.35
C GLY A 51 -5.70 13.66 -3.34
N ASP A 52 -5.46 14.87 -3.86
CA ASP A 52 -5.37 16.08 -3.04
C ASP A 52 -6.75 16.54 -2.52
N ASP A 53 -7.84 16.08 -3.13
CA ASP A 53 -9.23 16.31 -2.72
C ASP A 53 -9.69 15.41 -1.57
N ASP A 54 -8.95 14.32 -1.29
CA ASP A 54 -9.20 13.42 -0.16
C ASP A 54 -7.89 13.03 0.54
N PRO A 55 -7.20 13.98 1.19
CA PRO A 55 -5.90 13.72 1.82
C PRO A 55 -5.97 12.68 2.93
N ASN A 56 -7.12 12.54 3.60
CA ASN A 56 -7.36 11.56 4.66
C ASN A 56 -7.87 10.20 4.16
N CYS A 57 -8.02 10.01 2.84
CA CYS A 57 -8.60 8.79 2.28
C CYS A 57 -9.97 8.42 2.87
N ASN A 58 -10.81 9.42 3.16
CA ASN A 58 -12.15 9.21 3.70
C ASN A 58 -13.05 8.41 2.73
N LYS A 59 -12.75 8.44 1.43
CA LYS A 59 -13.46 7.65 0.41
C LYS A 59 -13.09 6.16 0.44
N PHE A 60 -12.08 5.74 1.20
CA PHE A 60 -11.66 4.36 1.33
C PHE A 60 -12.21 3.73 2.62
N GLY A 61 -13.31 2.98 2.53
CA GLY A 61 -13.95 2.40 3.71
C GLY A 61 -15.25 1.65 3.42
N PHE A 62 -16.08 1.56 4.44
CA PHE A 62 -17.44 1.03 4.37
C PHE A 62 -18.42 2.11 4.82
N TYR A 63 -19.63 2.09 4.26
CA TYR A 63 -20.75 2.86 4.76
C TYR A 63 -21.27 2.25 6.07
N GLY A 64 -22.18 2.96 6.77
CA GLY A 64 -22.72 2.52 8.06
C GLY A 64 -23.51 1.21 8.01
N ASP A 65 -24.00 0.83 6.84
CA ASP A 65 -24.66 -0.46 6.56
C ASP A 65 -23.68 -1.58 6.17
N HIS A 66 -22.38 -1.35 6.35
CA HIS A 66 -21.28 -2.25 5.98
C HIS A 66 -21.13 -2.50 4.47
N THR A 67 -21.78 -1.71 3.61
CA THR A 67 -21.52 -1.77 2.17
C THR A 67 -20.19 -1.08 1.83
N PRO A 68 -19.34 -1.66 0.96
CA PRO A 68 -18.04 -1.05 0.64
C PRO A 68 -18.24 0.22 -0.20
N THR A 69 -17.43 1.25 0.05
CA THR A 69 -17.39 2.41 -0.86
C THR A 69 -16.90 1.98 -2.26
N PRO A 70 -17.17 2.77 -3.33
CA PRO A 70 -16.65 2.47 -4.66
C PRO A 70 -15.13 2.31 -4.72
N MET A 71 -14.39 3.00 -3.86
CA MET A 71 -12.93 2.88 -3.77
C MET A 71 -12.53 1.57 -3.06
N MET A 72 -13.20 1.22 -1.95
CA MET A 72 -12.98 -0.04 -1.24
C MET A 72 -13.29 -1.24 -2.13
N ALA A 73 -14.46 -1.26 -2.78
CA ALA A 73 -14.90 -2.37 -3.63
C ALA A 73 -13.94 -2.65 -4.80
N LYS A 74 -13.25 -1.61 -5.29
CA LYS A 74 -12.24 -1.73 -6.36
C LYS A 74 -10.87 -2.15 -5.85
N SER A 75 -10.61 -2.06 -4.54
CA SER A 75 -9.30 -2.35 -3.96
C SER A 75 -8.94 -3.83 -4.07
N LEU A 76 -7.65 -4.11 -4.21
CA LEU A 76 -7.13 -5.48 -4.20
C LEU A 76 -7.48 -6.18 -2.89
N LEU A 77 -7.30 -5.51 -1.75
CA LEU A 77 -7.57 -6.10 -0.43
C LEU A 77 -9.03 -6.57 -0.29
N TYR A 78 -10.00 -5.73 -0.66
CA TYR A 78 -11.40 -6.13 -0.66
C TYR A 78 -11.64 -7.37 -1.51
N LYS A 79 -11.09 -7.38 -2.73
CA LYS A 79 -11.27 -8.52 -3.64
C LYS A 79 -10.60 -9.79 -3.15
N LEU A 80 -9.42 -9.71 -2.51
CA LEU A 80 -8.75 -10.87 -1.91
C LEU A 80 -9.55 -11.42 -0.73
N CYS A 81 -9.94 -10.56 0.22
CA CYS A 81 -10.70 -10.97 1.41
C CYS A 81 -12.08 -11.55 1.04
N GLN A 82 -12.77 -10.92 0.08
CA GLN A 82 -14.13 -11.29 -0.33
C GLN A 82 -14.19 -12.26 -1.52
N HIS A 83 -13.04 -12.74 -2.00
CA HIS A 83 -12.96 -13.63 -3.16
C HIS A 83 -13.87 -14.85 -2.97
N LYS A 84 -14.88 -15.04 -3.81
CA LYS A 84 -15.85 -16.15 -3.73
C LYS A 84 -16.64 -16.23 -2.41
N VAL A 85 -16.55 -15.22 -1.54
CA VAL A 85 -17.34 -15.09 -0.30
C VAL A 85 -18.55 -14.22 -0.58
N THR A 86 -18.32 -13.01 -1.12
CA THR A 86 -19.41 -12.14 -1.58
C THR A 86 -19.81 -12.52 -3.01
N PRO A 87 -21.11 -12.70 -3.30
CA PRO A 87 -21.57 -12.98 -4.66
C PRO A 87 -21.05 -11.96 -5.68
N GLY A 88 -20.46 -12.45 -6.77
CA GLY A 88 -19.90 -11.61 -7.83
C GLY A 88 -18.49 -11.05 -7.55
N VAL A 89 -17.95 -11.17 -6.34
CA VAL A 89 -16.59 -10.68 -6.03
C VAL A 89 -15.57 -11.79 -6.31
N LYS A 90 -14.78 -11.58 -7.36
CA LYS A 90 -13.67 -12.47 -7.73
C LYS A 90 -12.42 -11.67 -8.05
N VAL A 91 -11.26 -12.26 -7.76
CA VAL A 91 -9.97 -11.71 -8.17
C VAL A 91 -9.72 -12.09 -9.62
N ASN A 92 -9.01 -11.25 -10.35
CA ASN A 92 -8.58 -11.60 -11.69
C ASN A 92 -7.48 -12.68 -11.63
N GLU A 93 -7.79 -13.88 -12.14
CA GLU A 93 -6.90 -15.04 -12.12
C GLU A 93 -5.62 -14.86 -12.95
N HIS A 94 -5.58 -13.92 -13.88
CA HIS A 94 -4.34 -13.55 -14.58
C HIS A 94 -3.35 -12.76 -13.71
N TYR A 95 -3.82 -12.22 -12.59
CA TYR A 95 -3.00 -11.45 -11.65
C TYR A 95 -2.76 -12.20 -10.34
N PHE A 96 -3.79 -12.84 -9.79
CA PHE A 96 -3.71 -13.52 -8.49
C PHE A 96 -4.53 -14.81 -8.50
N LYS A 97 -3.96 -15.89 -7.96
CA LYS A 97 -4.62 -17.19 -7.84
C LYS A 97 -4.65 -17.62 -6.38
N GLU A 98 -5.83 -17.92 -5.83
CA GLU A 98 -5.94 -18.48 -4.48
C GLU A 98 -5.29 -19.88 -4.44
N VAL A 99 -4.37 -20.08 -3.50
CA VAL A 99 -3.63 -21.35 -3.33
C VAL A 99 -3.88 -22.01 -1.98
N HIS A 100 -4.27 -21.23 -0.97
CA HIS A 100 -4.60 -21.77 0.34
C HIS A 100 -5.65 -20.91 1.05
N THR A 101 -6.56 -21.59 1.74
CA THR A 101 -7.59 -20.99 2.58
C THR A 101 -7.69 -21.85 3.82
N THR A 102 -7.61 -21.26 5.00
CA THR A 102 -7.79 -22.02 6.24
C THR A 102 -9.22 -22.53 6.36
N LYS A 103 -9.43 -23.56 7.20
CA LYS A 103 -10.73 -24.21 7.43
C LYS A 103 -11.90 -23.23 7.62
N HIS A 104 -11.65 -22.10 8.29
CA HIS A 104 -12.64 -21.09 8.60
C HIS A 104 -12.55 -19.83 7.73
N GLY A 105 -11.70 -19.84 6.69
CA GLY A 105 -11.51 -18.69 5.79
C GLY A 105 -10.82 -17.48 6.42
N LEU A 106 -10.26 -17.63 7.64
CA LEU A 106 -9.64 -16.53 8.39
C LEU A 106 -8.30 -16.08 7.80
N MET A 107 -7.59 -16.98 7.15
CA MET A 107 -6.32 -16.70 6.47
C MET A 107 -6.39 -17.26 5.06
N ARG A 108 -6.06 -16.40 4.10
CA ARG A 108 -6.12 -16.72 2.67
C ARG A 108 -4.81 -16.34 2.02
N VAL A 109 -4.27 -17.21 1.18
CA VAL A 109 -3.00 -17.03 0.48
C VAL A 109 -3.25 -17.08 -1.01
N PHE A 110 -2.75 -16.07 -1.69
CA PHE A 110 -2.86 -15.90 -3.13
C PHE A 110 -1.47 -15.89 -3.75
N GLN A 111 -1.24 -16.75 -4.73
CA GLN A 111 -0.08 -16.69 -5.60
C GLN A 111 -0.19 -15.50 -6.54
N VAL A 112 0.89 -14.74 -6.65
CA VAL A 112 1.05 -13.65 -7.61
C VAL A 112 1.42 -14.27 -8.95
N MET A 113 0.61 -14.02 -9.97
CA MET A 113 0.86 -14.54 -11.31
C MET A 113 1.82 -13.64 -12.06
N ASN A 114 2.59 -14.20 -13.00
CA ASN A 114 3.54 -13.44 -13.83
C ASN A 114 4.56 -12.63 -13.01
N VAL A 115 5.16 -13.21 -11.98
CA VAL A 115 6.25 -12.56 -11.24
C VAL A 115 7.43 -12.29 -12.18
N SER A 116 8.04 -11.11 -12.07
CA SER A 116 9.18 -10.74 -12.91
C SER A 116 10.45 -11.43 -12.44
N GLN A 117 10.92 -12.41 -13.22
CA GLN A 117 12.19 -13.08 -12.95
C GLN A 117 13.37 -12.10 -13.03
N GLU A 118 13.35 -11.19 -13.99
CA GLU A 118 14.34 -10.11 -14.10
C GLU A 118 14.46 -9.29 -12.81
N SER A 119 13.32 -8.95 -12.19
CA SER A 119 13.33 -8.20 -10.93
C SER A 119 13.84 -9.04 -9.75
N LYS A 120 13.56 -10.34 -9.75
CA LYS A 120 14.12 -11.26 -8.75
C LYS A 120 15.63 -11.38 -8.87
N ASP A 121 16.11 -11.62 -10.08
CA ASP A 121 17.55 -11.77 -10.37
C ASP A 121 18.29 -10.48 -10.04
N TRP A 122 17.69 -9.33 -10.34
CA TRP A 122 18.23 -8.02 -9.99
C TRP A 122 18.37 -7.83 -8.47
N VAL A 123 17.33 -8.17 -7.69
CA VAL A 123 17.37 -8.03 -6.22
C VAL A 123 18.32 -9.06 -5.59
N ALA A 124 18.45 -10.25 -6.19
CA ALA A 124 19.35 -11.29 -5.72
C ALA A 124 20.83 -10.94 -5.93
N ASN A 125 21.16 -10.14 -6.95
CA ASN A 125 22.53 -9.73 -7.24
C ASN A 125 23.10 -8.80 -6.13
N PRO A 126 24.13 -9.24 -5.38
CA PRO A 126 24.72 -8.42 -4.32
C PRO A 126 25.31 -7.09 -4.79
N ALA A 127 25.70 -6.98 -6.07
CA ALA A 127 26.24 -5.76 -6.66
C ALA A 127 25.22 -4.60 -6.69
N ASN A 128 23.92 -4.92 -6.61
CA ASN A 128 22.85 -3.92 -6.62
C ASN A 128 22.50 -3.39 -5.22
N ARG A 129 23.19 -3.88 -4.17
CA ARG A 129 22.99 -3.39 -2.80
C ARG A 129 23.76 -2.09 -2.57
N GLU A 130 23.22 -1.25 -1.69
CA GLU A 130 23.87 -0.02 -1.25
C GLU A 130 24.41 -0.20 0.15
N CYS A 131 25.73 -0.19 0.29
CA CYS A 131 26.37 -0.18 1.59
C CYS A 131 26.56 1.26 2.05
N ASP A 132 26.40 1.49 3.35
CA ASP A 132 26.65 2.79 3.99
C ASP A 132 28.12 3.25 3.87
N ALA A 133 29.07 2.30 3.87
CA ALA A 133 30.50 2.54 3.62
C ALA A 133 31.16 1.35 2.88
N PRO A 134 32.30 1.58 2.18
CA PRO A 134 33.08 0.50 1.58
C PRO A 134 33.51 -0.53 2.64
N GLY A 135 33.17 -1.81 2.43
CA GLY A 135 33.50 -2.90 3.36
C GLY A 135 32.57 -3.05 4.56
N SER A 136 31.49 -2.26 4.64
CA SER A 136 30.50 -2.40 5.71
C SER A 136 29.70 -3.69 5.60
N TRP A 137 29.23 -4.17 6.75
CA TRP A 137 28.34 -5.32 6.86
C TRP A 137 26.87 -4.95 6.55
N TYR A 138 26.53 -3.65 6.57
CA TYR A 138 25.17 -3.16 6.36
C TYR A 138 24.97 -2.65 4.93
N CYS A 139 24.43 -3.53 4.08
CA CYS A 139 24.13 -3.22 2.68
C CYS A 139 22.65 -3.42 2.37
N VAL A 140 21.91 -2.32 2.25
CA VAL A 140 20.46 -2.37 2.00
C VAL A 140 20.17 -2.72 0.55
N GLY A 141 19.11 -3.51 0.34
CA GLY A 141 18.60 -3.77 -0.99
C GLY A 141 17.95 -2.52 -1.59
N LYS A 142 18.14 -2.32 -2.88
CA LYS A 142 17.40 -1.32 -3.65
C LYS A 142 16.14 -1.95 -4.25
N TYR A 143 15.18 -1.11 -4.64
CA TYR A 143 14.06 -1.57 -5.45
C TYR A 143 14.51 -1.78 -6.89
N PRO A 144 13.99 -2.80 -7.60
CA PRO A 144 14.32 -3.04 -9.00
C PRO A 144 13.90 -1.84 -9.88
N PRO A 145 14.60 -1.57 -11.00
CA PRO A 145 14.34 -0.43 -11.87
C PRO A 145 12.89 -0.34 -12.38
N ALA A 146 12.22 -1.49 -12.53
CA ALA A 146 10.80 -1.54 -12.90
C ALA A 146 9.87 -0.75 -11.96
N LEU A 147 10.26 -0.56 -10.69
CA LEU A 147 9.51 0.21 -9.70
C LEU A 147 9.92 1.68 -9.63
N GLU A 148 10.95 2.13 -10.36
CA GLU A 148 11.47 3.49 -10.27
C GLU A 148 10.39 4.55 -10.48
N LYS A 149 9.53 4.38 -11.50
CA LYS A 149 8.41 5.29 -11.77
C LYS A 149 7.41 5.38 -10.62
N LEU A 150 7.20 4.27 -9.90
CA LEU A 150 6.35 4.26 -8.72
C LEU A 150 7.05 4.98 -7.56
N ILE A 151 8.29 4.61 -7.30
CA ILE A 151 9.10 5.13 -6.20
C ILE A 151 9.35 6.64 -6.36
N ALA A 152 9.53 7.14 -7.58
CA ALA A 152 9.71 8.57 -7.87
C ALA A 152 8.50 9.43 -7.46
N LYS A 153 7.29 8.84 -7.34
CA LYS A 153 6.10 9.55 -6.87
C LYS A 153 6.05 9.73 -5.35
N ARG A 154 6.93 9.06 -4.60
CA ARG A 154 6.94 9.15 -3.15
C ARG A 154 7.25 10.58 -2.71
N LYS A 155 6.52 11.06 -1.74
CA LYS A 155 6.91 12.21 -0.93
C LYS A 155 7.40 11.67 0.39
N ASN A 156 8.72 11.75 0.60
CA ASN A 156 9.32 11.33 1.85
C ASN A 156 8.79 12.21 2.98
N PHE A 157 8.63 11.61 4.16
CA PHE A 157 8.34 12.38 5.35
C PHE A 157 9.47 13.39 5.60
N ALA A 158 9.09 14.64 5.79
CA ALA A 158 9.96 15.70 6.28
C ALA A 158 9.40 16.10 7.65
N GLN A 159 10.25 16.08 8.68
CA GLN A 159 9.88 16.68 9.96
C GLN A 159 9.65 18.18 9.77
N LEU A 160 8.78 18.76 10.59
CA LEU A 160 8.48 20.18 10.54
C LEU A 160 9.71 21.04 10.80
N GLU A 161 10.65 20.53 11.60
CA GLU A 161 11.92 21.19 11.91
C GLU A 161 13.00 20.99 10.83
N ASP A 162 12.72 20.29 9.72
CA ASP A 162 13.67 20.09 8.61
C ASP A 162 13.68 21.34 7.71
N PHE A 163 14.20 22.45 8.25
CA PHE A 163 14.22 23.78 7.60
C PHE A 163 15.06 23.84 6.31
N ASN A 164 15.87 22.80 6.03
CA ASN A 164 16.76 22.75 4.88
C ASN A 164 16.16 22.02 3.66
N LYS A 165 14.96 21.42 3.75
CA LYS A 165 14.31 20.73 2.62
C LYS A 165 13.32 21.61 1.87
N VAL A 166 13.74 22.12 0.71
CA VAL A 166 12.86 22.75 -0.29
C VAL A 166 12.12 21.66 -1.07
N SER A 167 11.08 21.06 -0.50
CA SER A 167 10.23 20.09 -1.22
C SER A 167 8.75 20.50 -1.21
N SER A 168 8.04 20.23 -2.30
CA SER A 168 6.62 20.57 -2.41
C SER A 168 5.77 19.73 -1.45
N LYS A 169 5.19 20.37 -0.44
CA LYS A 169 4.31 19.71 0.55
C LYS A 169 3.10 19.07 -0.12
N SER A 170 2.67 17.89 0.34
CA SER A 170 1.42 17.25 -0.10
C SER A 170 0.20 17.91 0.54
N ALA A 171 -1.01 17.67 0.01
CA ALA A 171 -2.24 18.07 0.69
C ALA A 171 -2.34 17.43 2.09
N TYR A 172 -1.88 16.19 2.25
CA TYR A 172 -1.81 15.51 3.55
C TYR A 172 -0.89 16.25 4.54
N SER A 173 0.34 16.59 4.14
CA SER A 173 1.29 17.32 5.00
C SER A 173 0.74 18.67 5.42
N ARG A 174 0.16 19.44 4.48
CA ARG A 174 -0.47 20.74 4.78
C ARG A 174 -1.62 20.63 5.77
N MET A 175 -2.42 19.57 5.67
CA MET A 175 -3.52 19.33 6.60
C MET A 175 -3.02 18.98 8.01
N VAL A 176 -2.00 18.14 8.14
CA VAL A 176 -1.38 17.79 9.43
C VAL A 176 -0.81 19.05 10.10
N GLU A 177 -0.10 19.89 9.35
CA GLU A 177 0.42 21.18 9.83
C GLU A 177 -0.68 22.09 10.37
N LYS A 178 -1.80 22.20 9.63
CA LYS A 178 -2.96 23.00 10.06
C LYS A 178 -3.59 22.46 11.35
N GLN A 179 -3.63 21.14 11.52
CA GLN A 179 -4.17 20.51 12.73
C GLN A 179 -3.27 20.74 13.94
N GLN A 180 -1.95 20.58 13.78
CA GLN A 180 -0.97 20.82 14.85
C GLN A 180 -0.88 22.30 15.24
N GLY A 181 -0.95 23.21 14.27
CA GLY A 181 -1.01 24.65 14.54
C GLY A 181 -2.26 25.08 15.31
N ARG A 182 -3.41 24.42 15.08
CA ARG A 182 -4.64 24.64 15.85
C ARG A 182 -4.54 24.11 17.29
N ILE A 183 -3.91 22.95 17.48
CA ILE A 183 -3.71 22.39 18.82
C ILE A 183 -2.81 23.33 19.63
N SER A 184 -1.73 23.85 19.03
CA SER A 184 -0.84 24.81 19.69
C SER A 184 -1.50 26.16 20.02
N SER A 185 -2.54 26.57 19.29
CA SER A 185 -3.27 27.82 19.57
C SER A 185 -4.39 27.66 20.59
N ASP A 186 -4.95 26.45 20.72
CA ASP A 186 -6.01 26.14 21.68
C ASP A 186 -5.44 25.76 23.08
N GLU A 187 -4.13 25.49 23.19
CA GLU A 187 -3.39 25.23 24.44
C GLU A 187 -2.69 26.47 25.03
N MET A 188 -2.84 27.65 24.42
CA MET A 188 -2.38 28.96 24.94
C MET A 188 -3.56 29.84 25.35
#